data_AF-D9VSP8-F1
#
_entry.id   AF-D9VSP8-F1
#
_cell.length_a   1.000
_cell.length_b   1.000
_cell.length_c   1.000
_cell.angle_alpha   90.00
_cell.angle_beta   90.00
_cell.angle_gamma   90.00
#
_symmetry.space_group_name_H-M   'P 1'
#
loop_
_entity.id
_entity.type
_entity.pdbx_description
1 polymer ?
#
loop_
_entity_poly.entity_id
_entity_poly.type
_entity_poly.pdbx_seq_one_letter_code
_entity_poly.pdbx_strand_id
1 'polypeptide(L)'
;RRRGPGRRPAARAARRRGAVVVSGPARPGLGCVGTPRLLAGLDRDPRLDREAHLAAHGPLPRYASDELVDLAADIDLRGRGGAGFPFARKLRAVIGSAREREGPTAVVVNGSEGEPSCLKDKALLLHAPHLVLDGALLAAAAVGAEEVVVAVTRADVERSVRDAVAERGPGGRRVRVARLPERFVTGEGTAMVGGLNGGAALPSGRRVRTSERGLGGVPTLLSNTETYAQLAVAARMGAPDYRAAGLPSEPGTVLLTVAGQTVVETPTGTSLAYVLDLCGTRTGQGVLVGGYHGRWLDPGAARSADVSRGSLSAFGAVLGAGAVLPLPEDTCPAGEVARVTRWMAKESAGQCGPCVRGLPGLADVLEDA
;
A
#
# COMPACT_ATOMS: atom_id res chain seq x y z
N ARG A 1 -4.64 -3.46 -76.25
CA ARG A 1 -3.88 -4.27 -75.26
C ARG A 1 -4.54 -4.08 -73.89
N ARG A 2 -4.56 -5.15 -73.10
CA ARG A 2 -5.51 -5.46 -72.01
C ARG A 2 -5.52 -4.46 -70.84
N ARG A 3 -6.72 -4.16 -70.33
CA ARG A 3 -6.97 -3.52 -69.02
C ARG A 3 -6.56 -4.51 -67.92
N GLY A 4 -5.64 -4.13 -67.03
CA GLY A 4 -5.29 -4.86 -65.81
C GLY A 4 -6.19 -4.42 -64.64
N PRO A 5 -6.57 -5.33 -63.73
CA PRO A 5 -7.46 -4.97 -62.62
C PRO A 5 -6.68 -4.25 -61.52
N GLY A 6 -7.20 -3.10 -61.08
CA GLY A 6 -6.69 -2.36 -59.94
C GLY A 6 -6.87 -3.17 -58.64
N ARG A 7 -5.76 -3.42 -57.94
CA ARG A 7 -5.78 -3.93 -56.57
C ARG A 7 -6.29 -2.81 -55.65
N ARG A 8 -7.51 -2.98 -55.12
CA ARG A 8 -7.99 -2.21 -53.96
C ARG A 8 -7.14 -2.60 -52.73
N PRO A 9 -6.70 -1.65 -51.89
CA PRO A 9 -6.11 -2.01 -50.61
C PRO A 9 -7.20 -2.61 -49.73
N ALA A 10 -6.95 -3.83 -49.23
CA ALA A 10 -7.81 -4.47 -48.26
C ALA A 10 -7.84 -3.59 -46.99
N ALA A 11 -9.01 -3.05 -46.67
CA ALA A 11 -9.25 -2.41 -45.39
C ALA A 11 -9.02 -3.46 -44.29
N ARG A 12 -7.89 -3.37 -43.58
CA ARG A 12 -7.68 -4.07 -42.32
C ARG A 12 -8.76 -3.56 -41.38
N ALA A 13 -9.80 -4.35 -41.18
CA ALA A 13 -10.76 -4.15 -40.11
C ALA A 13 -9.98 -4.16 -38.79
N ALA A 14 -9.73 -2.99 -38.24
CA ALA A 14 -9.22 -2.82 -36.90
C ALA A 14 -10.24 -3.45 -35.95
N ARG A 15 -9.99 -4.69 -35.54
CA ARG A 15 -10.67 -5.27 -34.39
C ARG A 15 -10.31 -4.37 -33.21
N ARG A 16 -11.24 -3.49 -32.85
CA ARG A 16 -11.23 -2.80 -31.56
C ARG A 16 -11.35 -3.88 -30.49
N ARG A 17 -10.22 -4.43 -30.05
CA ARG A 17 -10.11 -5.10 -28.76
C ARG A 17 -10.38 -3.99 -27.75
N GLY A 18 -11.56 -4.02 -27.13
CA GLY A 18 -11.89 -3.13 -26.04
C GLY A 18 -10.81 -3.29 -24.98
N ALA A 19 -9.98 -2.26 -24.84
CA ALA A 19 -9.02 -2.18 -23.77
C ALA A 19 -9.82 -2.09 -22.47
N VAL A 20 -9.77 -3.14 -21.65
CA VAL A 20 -10.16 -3.01 -20.25
C VAL A 20 -9.04 -2.20 -19.59
N VAL A 21 -9.19 -0.88 -19.61
CA VAL A 21 -8.51 -0.04 -18.64
C VAL A 21 -9.11 -0.44 -17.31
N VAL A 22 -8.38 -1.24 -16.51
CA VAL A 22 -8.73 -1.38 -15.10
C VAL A 22 -8.30 -0.07 -14.43
N SER A 23 -9.07 0.98 -14.66
CA SER A 23 -9.15 2.07 -13.70
C SER A 23 -9.81 1.44 -12.49
N GLY A 24 -9.03 1.21 -11.42
CA GLY A 24 -9.59 0.74 -10.16
C GLY A 24 -10.81 1.59 -9.77
N PRO A 25 -11.82 1.00 -9.12
CA PRO A 25 -13.05 1.72 -8.80
C PRO A 25 -12.77 2.97 -7.97
N ALA A 26 -13.64 3.97 -8.07
CA ALA A 26 -13.52 5.20 -7.28
C ALA A 26 -13.45 4.89 -5.77
N ARG A 27 -14.16 3.84 -5.33
CA ARG A 27 -14.08 3.23 -3.99
C ARG A 27 -13.96 1.71 -4.13
N PRO A 28 -12.97 1.06 -3.47
CA PRO A 28 -12.84 -0.39 -3.50
C PRO A 28 -14.01 -1.08 -2.79
N GLY A 29 -14.36 -2.29 -3.25
CA GLY A 29 -15.20 -3.19 -2.46
C GLY A 29 -14.44 -3.63 -1.20
N LEU A 30 -15.14 -3.92 -0.11
CA LEU A 30 -14.53 -4.38 1.14
C LEU A 30 -14.97 -5.80 1.46
N GLY A 31 -14.06 -6.62 1.98
CA GLY A 31 -14.34 -7.97 2.46
C GLY A 31 -13.49 -8.31 3.68
N CYS A 32 -13.87 -9.38 4.39
CA CYS A 32 -13.14 -9.84 5.56
C CYS A 32 -13.20 -11.36 5.68
N VAL A 33 -12.09 -11.97 6.08
CA VAL A 33 -12.02 -13.35 6.56
C VAL A 33 -11.92 -13.32 8.09
N GLY A 34 -12.90 -13.90 8.78
CA GLY A 34 -12.95 -13.88 10.24
C GLY A 34 -13.32 -12.50 10.80
N THR A 35 -12.91 -12.22 12.03
CA THR A 35 -13.27 -10.96 12.73
C THR A 35 -12.44 -9.79 12.19
N PRO A 36 -13.08 -8.74 11.64
CA PRO A 36 -12.36 -7.57 11.14
C PRO A 36 -11.70 -6.82 12.30
N ARG A 37 -10.48 -6.33 12.06
CA ARG A 37 -9.73 -5.49 13.02
C ARG A 37 -9.46 -4.12 12.45
N LEU A 38 -8.99 -4.06 11.22
CA LEU A 38 -8.78 -2.81 10.49
C LEU A 38 -10.08 -2.30 9.85
N LEU A 39 -10.95 -3.22 9.43
CA LEU A 39 -12.23 -2.91 8.79
C LEU A 39 -13.42 -2.98 9.77
N ALA A 40 -13.16 -3.02 11.07
CA ALA A 40 -14.21 -3.13 12.09
C ALA A 40 -15.17 -1.93 12.02
N GLY A 41 -16.48 -2.19 12.04
CA GLY A 41 -17.53 -1.17 11.95
C GLY A 41 -17.95 -0.79 10.52
N LEU A 42 -17.17 -1.18 9.50
CA LEU A 42 -17.47 -0.86 8.10
C LEU A 42 -18.59 -1.73 7.49
N ASP A 43 -19.05 -2.73 8.22
CA ASP A 43 -20.27 -3.49 7.91
C ASP A 43 -21.55 -2.66 8.12
N ARG A 44 -21.48 -1.64 8.98
CA ARG A 44 -22.61 -0.76 9.34
C ARG A 44 -22.51 0.58 8.65
N ASP A 45 -21.31 1.16 8.65
CA ASP A 45 -21.05 2.50 8.17
C ASP A 45 -20.05 2.48 7.01
N PRO A 46 -20.40 3.03 5.83
CA PRO A 46 -19.51 3.03 4.68
C PRO A 46 -18.29 3.96 4.86
N ARG A 47 -18.26 4.79 5.91
CA ARG A 47 -17.10 5.55 6.39
C ARG A 47 -17.30 5.82 7.87
N LEU A 48 -16.30 5.50 8.69
CA LEU A 48 -16.29 5.83 10.10
C LEU A 48 -15.93 7.31 10.28
N ASP A 49 -16.92 8.11 10.64
CA ASP A 49 -16.67 9.40 11.29
C ASP A 49 -16.09 9.18 12.69
N ARG A 50 -15.81 10.27 13.43
CA ARG A 50 -15.18 10.17 14.74
C ARG A 50 -16.02 9.38 15.76
N GLU A 51 -17.34 9.50 15.73
CA GLU A 51 -18.22 8.81 16.69
C GLU A 51 -18.26 7.31 16.37
N ALA A 52 -18.54 6.95 15.12
CA ALA A 52 -18.55 5.57 14.66
C ALA A 52 -17.18 4.89 14.87
N HIS A 53 -16.08 5.61 14.64
CA HIS A 53 -14.72 5.13 14.91
C HIS A 53 -14.51 4.82 16.39
N LEU A 54 -14.96 5.70 17.29
CA LEU A 54 -14.86 5.47 18.74
C LEU A 54 -15.77 4.34 19.21
N ALA A 55 -16.93 4.15 18.58
CA ALA A 55 -17.81 3.02 18.87
C ALA A 55 -17.17 1.69 18.41
N ALA A 56 -16.50 1.67 17.26
CA ALA A 56 -15.88 0.47 16.70
C ALA A 56 -14.55 0.10 17.39
N HIS A 57 -13.70 1.08 17.66
CA HIS A 57 -12.33 0.84 18.15
C HIS A 57 -12.10 1.32 19.58
N GLY A 58 -12.97 2.13 20.16
CA GLY A 58 -12.72 2.75 21.47
C GLY A 58 -11.67 3.87 21.43
N PRO A 59 -11.41 4.51 22.59
CA PRO A 59 -10.47 5.61 22.70
C PRO A 59 -9.03 5.17 22.45
N LEU A 60 -8.18 6.12 22.05
CA LEU A 60 -6.76 5.88 21.84
C LEU A 60 -6.03 5.82 23.19
N PRO A 61 -5.39 4.69 23.56
CA PRO A 61 -4.59 4.60 24.78
C PRO A 61 -3.31 5.44 24.70
N ARG A 62 -2.65 5.62 25.85
CA ARG A 62 -1.35 6.29 25.95
C ARG A 62 -0.26 5.25 26.14
N TYR A 63 0.87 5.46 25.49
CA TYR A 63 2.07 4.63 25.59
C TYR A 63 3.30 5.51 25.81
N ALA A 64 4.20 5.09 26.67
CA ALA A 64 5.56 5.60 26.68
C ALA A 64 6.31 5.12 25.42
N SER A 65 7.40 5.81 25.07
CA SER A 65 8.18 5.50 23.86
C SER A 65 8.66 4.05 23.84
N ASP A 66 9.21 3.56 24.95
CA ASP A 66 9.74 2.20 25.04
C ASP A 66 8.63 1.14 25.02
N GLU A 67 7.49 1.41 25.67
CA GLU A 67 6.32 0.51 25.64
C GLU A 67 5.75 0.37 24.22
N LEU A 68 5.70 1.46 23.43
CA LEU A 68 5.23 1.40 22.05
C LEU A 68 6.21 0.65 21.14
N VAL A 69 7.51 0.82 21.40
CA VAL A 69 8.57 0.08 20.72
C VAL A 69 8.45 -1.42 21.01
N ASP A 70 8.22 -1.79 22.26
CA ASP A 70 8.09 -3.18 22.70
C ASP A 70 6.80 -3.80 22.16
N LEU A 71 5.67 -3.11 22.23
CA LEU A 71 4.42 -3.55 21.59
C LEU A 71 4.63 -3.83 20.09
N ALA A 72 5.28 -2.92 19.37
CA ALA A 72 5.54 -3.10 17.94
C ALA A 72 6.50 -4.27 17.65
N ALA A 73 7.43 -4.57 18.56
CA ALA A 73 8.32 -5.71 18.44
C ALA A 73 7.60 -7.03 18.76
N ASP A 74 6.79 -7.04 19.82
CA ASP A 74 6.06 -8.19 20.30
C ASP A 74 5.03 -8.68 19.30
N ILE A 75 4.44 -7.80 18.50
CA ILE A 75 3.52 -8.19 17.42
C ILE A 75 4.23 -8.37 16.06
N ASP A 76 5.56 -8.33 16.01
CA ASP A 76 6.35 -8.32 14.77
C ASP A 76 5.80 -7.34 13.71
N LEU A 77 5.46 -6.11 14.12
CA LEU A 77 4.88 -5.12 13.21
C LEU A 77 5.90 -4.75 12.14
N ARG A 78 5.52 -4.97 10.87
CA ARG A 78 6.39 -4.72 9.72
C ARG A 78 5.74 -3.73 8.78
N GLY A 79 6.57 -2.93 8.11
CA GLY A 79 6.10 -1.95 7.14
C GLY A 79 5.28 -2.62 6.03
N ARG A 80 4.01 -2.25 5.93
CA ARG A 80 3.01 -2.79 4.99
C ARG A 80 3.01 -2.14 3.60
N GLY A 81 4.08 -1.40 3.27
CA GLY A 81 4.27 -0.74 1.98
C GLY A 81 5.20 -1.49 1.02
N GLY A 82 5.41 -2.79 1.19
CA GLY A 82 6.25 -3.61 0.31
C GLY A 82 7.52 -4.18 0.96
N ALA A 83 8.38 -3.31 1.50
CA ALA A 83 9.71 -3.72 1.96
C ALA A 83 9.74 -4.57 3.24
N GLY A 84 8.65 -4.61 4.03
CA GLY A 84 8.57 -5.45 5.23
C GLY A 84 9.58 -5.11 6.33
N PHE A 85 10.10 -3.88 6.38
CA PHE A 85 11.08 -3.48 7.40
C PHE A 85 10.42 -3.45 8.80
N PRO A 86 11.07 -4.00 9.85
CA PRO A 86 10.49 -4.03 11.19
C PRO A 86 10.29 -2.63 11.77
N PHE A 87 9.05 -2.33 12.15
CA PHE A 87 8.61 -1.00 12.57
C PHE A 87 9.29 -0.56 13.88
N ALA A 88 9.42 -1.45 14.86
CA ALA A 88 10.11 -1.17 16.13
C ALA A 88 11.55 -0.70 15.91
N ARG A 89 12.28 -1.29 14.94
CA ARG A 89 13.64 -0.85 14.58
C ARG A 89 13.64 0.55 13.98
N LYS A 90 12.63 0.88 13.16
CA LYS A 90 12.49 2.21 12.56
C LYS A 90 12.18 3.26 13.62
N LEU A 91 11.31 2.92 14.57
CA LEU A 91 10.95 3.76 15.70
C LEU A 91 12.18 4.05 16.58
N ARG A 92 12.92 3.01 16.98
CA ARG A 92 14.20 3.15 17.72
C ARG A 92 15.22 4.02 16.99
N ALA A 93 15.35 3.86 15.67
CA ALA A 93 16.29 4.66 14.87
C ALA A 93 15.94 6.16 14.90
N VAL A 94 14.66 6.51 14.76
CA VAL A 94 14.21 7.92 14.82
C VAL A 94 14.43 8.49 16.23
N ILE A 95 14.08 7.73 17.28
CA ILE A 95 14.30 8.16 18.68
C ILE A 95 15.81 8.39 18.94
N GLY A 96 16.66 7.48 18.50
CA GLY A 96 18.12 7.61 18.62
C GLY A 96 18.64 8.86 17.91
N SER A 97 18.29 9.04 16.64
CA SER A 97 18.70 10.22 15.87
C SER A 97 18.15 11.53 16.43
N ALA A 98 16.99 11.53 17.07
CA ALA A 98 16.44 12.69 17.74
C ALA A 98 17.25 13.07 18.99
N ARG A 99 17.61 12.08 19.81
CA ARG A 99 18.45 12.25 21.01
C ARG A 99 19.84 12.79 20.66
N GLU A 100 20.48 12.23 19.63
CA GLU A 100 21.80 12.66 19.17
C GLU A 100 21.83 14.11 18.65
N ARG A 101 20.70 14.59 18.12
CA ARG A 101 20.62 15.90 17.46
C ARG A 101 19.99 16.98 18.34
N GLU A 102 19.49 16.64 19.52
CA GLU A 102 18.75 17.53 20.42
C GLU A 102 17.69 18.37 19.67
N GLY A 103 16.95 17.73 18.77
CA GLY A 103 16.11 18.43 17.79
C GLY A 103 14.73 17.82 17.59
N PRO A 104 13.83 18.52 16.89
CA PRO A 104 12.47 18.04 16.63
C PRO A 104 12.49 16.80 15.73
N THR A 105 11.39 16.05 15.76
CA THR A 105 11.13 14.93 14.85
C THR A 105 9.86 15.17 14.05
N ALA A 106 9.69 14.39 12.99
CA ALA A 106 8.48 14.40 12.18
C ALA A 106 7.92 12.98 12.01
N VAL A 107 6.60 12.89 11.85
CA VAL A 107 5.92 11.67 11.42
C VAL A 107 5.28 11.91 10.07
N VAL A 108 5.51 10.97 9.15
CA VAL A 108 4.89 10.99 7.82
C VAL A 108 4.09 9.71 7.62
N VAL A 109 2.82 9.87 7.28
CA VAL A 109 1.95 8.82 6.77
C VAL A 109 2.02 8.83 5.26
N ASN A 110 2.54 7.73 4.70
CA ASN A 110 2.54 7.48 3.26
C ASN A 110 1.18 6.87 2.87
N GLY A 111 0.29 7.72 2.36
CA GLY A 111 -0.98 7.37 1.73
C GLY A 111 -0.93 7.43 0.20
N SER A 112 0.28 7.35 -0.39
CA SER A 112 0.46 7.26 -1.82
C SER A 112 0.34 5.79 -2.25
N GLU A 113 -0.59 5.53 -3.15
CA GLU A 113 -0.82 4.18 -3.69
C GLU A 113 -1.06 4.30 -5.20
N GLY A 114 0.01 4.50 -5.96
CA GLY A 114 -0.06 4.80 -7.41
C GLY A 114 -0.22 3.56 -8.30
N GLU A 115 0.08 2.37 -7.80
CA GLU A 115 -0.07 1.13 -8.56
C GLU A 115 -1.57 0.75 -8.71
N PRO A 116 -2.06 0.48 -9.93
CA PRO A 116 -3.47 0.15 -10.17
C PRO A 116 -4.01 -1.03 -9.35
N SER A 117 -3.14 -1.96 -8.99
CA SER A 117 -3.45 -3.18 -8.24
C SER A 117 -3.45 -3.02 -6.72
N CYS A 118 -3.15 -1.82 -6.21
CA CYS A 118 -3.11 -1.54 -4.78
C CYS A 118 -4.20 -0.51 -4.44
N LEU A 119 -5.09 -0.86 -3.51
CA LEU A 119 -6.18 0.00 -3.06
C LEU A 119 -6.35 0.02 -1.53
N LYS A 120 -5.53 -0.73 -0.78
CA LYS A 120 -5.74 -0.96 0.66
C LYS A 120 -5.51 0.31 1.47
N ASP A 121 -4.52 1.11 1.10
CA ASP A 121 -4.21 2.34 1.82
C ASP A 121 -5.23 3.42 1.48
N LYS A 122 -5.63 3.49 0.21
CA LYS A 122 -6.75 4.33 -0.24
C LYS A 122 -8.04 3.95 0.51
N ALA A 123 -8.33 2.65 0.64
CA ALA A 123 -9.49 2.16 1.37
C ALA A 123 -9.48 2.63 2.83
N LEU A 124 -8.37 2.44 3.55
CA LEU A 124 -8.24 2.89 4.93
C LEU A 124 -8.47 4.40 5.08
N LEU A 125 -7.90 5.23 4.19
CA LEU A 125 -8.05 6.68 4.28
C LEU A 125 -9.44 7.18 3.84
N LEU A 126 -10.15 6.42 3.01
CA LEU A 126 -11.53 6.74 2.60
C LEU A 126 -12.57 6.28 3.61
N HIS A 127 -12.36 5.12 4.23
CA HIS A 127 -13.35 4.44 5.05
C HIS A 127 -13.08 4.51 6.55
N ALA A 128 -11.82 4.42 6.98
CA ALA A 128 -11.43 4.45 8.40
C ALA A 128 -10.26 5.40 8.67
N PRO A 129 -10.32 6.68 8.23
CA PRO A 129 -9.19 7.61 8.33
C PRO A 129 -8.74 7.84 9.78
N HIS A 130 -9.68 7.80 10.73
CA HIS A 130 -9.36 7.97 12.15
C HIS A 130 -8.42 6.89 12.69
N LEU A 131 -8.51 5.64 12.22
CA LEU A 131 -7.64 4.56 12.65
C LEU A 131 -6.18 4.79 12.24
N VAL A 132 -5.98 5.30 11.02
CA VAL A 132 -4.65 5.69 10.52
C VAL A 132 -4.09 6.86 11.34
N LEU A 133 -4.92 7.89 11.57
CA LEU A 133 -4.54 9.06 12.36
C LEU A 133 -4.16 8.68 13.79
N ASP A 134 -4.88 7.75 14.41
CA ASP A 134 -4.59 7.28 15.77
C ASP A 134 -3.20 6.64 15.87
N GLY A 135 -2.85 5.76 14.93
CA GLY A 135 -1.53 5.14 14.91
C GLY A 135 -0.41 6.14 14.64
N ALA A 136 -0.64 7.10 13.75
CA ALA A 136 0.32 8.15 13.47
C ALA A 136 0.52 9.09 14.68
N LEU A 137 -0.55 9.41 15.41
CA LEU A 137 -0.50 10.22 16.62
C LEU A 137 0.17 9.50 17.79
N LEU A 138 -0.04 8.18 17.95
CA LEU A 138 0.71 7.35 18.89
C LEU A 138 2.20 7.37 18.59
N ALA A 139 2.56 7.14 17.33
CA ALA A 139 3.94 7.15 16.90
C ALA A 139 4.57 8.54 17.08
N ALA A 140 3.84 9.61 16.77
CA ALA A 140 4.27 10.98 16.99
C ALA A 140 4.51 11.29 18.48
N ALA A 141 3.67 10.73 19.37
CA ALA A 141 3.90 10.82 20.80
C ALA A 141 5.22 10.15 21.22
N ALA A 142 5.45 8.92 20.76
CA ALA A 142 6.65 8.17 21.10
C ALA A 142 7.95 8.80 20.59
N VAL A 143 7.94 9.48 19.45
CA VAL A 143 9.13 10.16 18.90
C VAL A 143 9.24 11.64 19.26
N GLY A 144 8.28 12.19 20.02
CA GLY A 144 8.25 13.61 20.36
C GLY A 144 7.97 14.55 19.18
N ALA A 145 7.29 14.07 18.13
CA ALA A 145 6.93 14.91 16.99
C ALA A 145 5.74 15.80 17.31
N GLU A 146 5.82 17.08 16.96
CA GLU A 146 4.70 18.03 17.06
C GLU A 146 3.75 17.98 15.86
N GLU A 147 4.27 17.57 14.70
CA GLU A 147 3.54 17.50 13.44
C GLU A 147 3.50 16.07 12.89
N VAL A 148 2.31 15.64 12.49
CA VAL A 148 2.06 14.49 11.62
C VAL A 148 1.68 15.01 10.24
N VAL A 149 2.36 14.55 9.20
CA VAL A 149 2.01 14.85 7.81
C VAL A 149 1.40 13.62 7.16
N VAL A 150 0.17 13.74 6.68
CA VAL A 150 -0.48 12.72 5.85
C VAL A 150 -0.28 13.09 4.39
N ALA A 151 0.60 12.36 3.71
CA ALA A 151 0.90 12.55 2.30
C ALA A 151 -0.01 11.66 1.45
N VAL A 152 -0.82 12.29 0.59
CA VAL A 152 -1.81 11.62 -0.27
C VAL A 152 -1.61 12.06 -1.72
N THR A 153 -2.18 11.33 -2.66
CA THR A 153 -2.06 11.67 -4.10
C THR A 153 -3.39 12.03 -4.76
N ARG A 154 -4.52 11.59 -4.20
CA ARG A 154 -5.86 11.84 -4.74
C ARG A 154 -6.63 12.90 -3.94
N ALA A 155 -7.47 13.66 -4.63
CA ALA A 155 -8.26 14.74 -4.04
C ALA A 155 -9.42 14.25 -3.15
N ASP A 156 -10.02 13.11 -3.45
CA ASP A 156 -11.08 12.51 -2.63
C ASP A 156 -10.54 11.94 -1.31
N VAL A 157 -9.36 11.30 -1.36
CA VAL A 157 -8.62 10.86 -0.16
C VAL A 157 -8.19 12.05 0.68
N GLU A 158 -7.63 13.11 0.06
CA GLU A 158 -7.27 14.36 0.74
C GLU A 158 -8.45 14.96 1.49
N ARG A 159 -9.64 15.01 0.85
CA ARG A 159 -10.87 15.48 1.48
C ARG A 159 -11.26 14.62 2.68
N SER A 160 -11.33 13.30 2.51
CA SER A 160 -11.70 12.37 3.59
C SER A 160 -10.83 12.53 4.84
N VAL A 161 -9.51 12.68 4.64
CA VAL A 161 -8.57 12.85 5.74
C VAL A 161 -8.67 14.23 6.37
N ARG A 162 -8.90 15.30 5.59
CA ARG A 162 -9.16 16.63 6.14
C ARG A 162 -10.44 16.67 6.97
N ASP A 163 -11.50 16.03 6.51
CA ASP A 163 -12.76 15.92 7.25
C ASP A 163 -12.50 15.20 8.58
N ALA A 164 -11.80 14.06 8.55
CA ALA A 164 -11.43 13.32 9.76
C ALA A 164 -10.54 14.13 10.72
N VAL A 165 -9.65 14.99 10.21
CA VAL A 165 -8.85 15.90 11.05
C VAL A 165 -9.74 16.96 11.68
N ALA A 166 -10.68 17.55 10.93
CA ALA A 166 -11.62 18.55 11.44
C ALA A 166 -12.54 17.97 12.53
N GLU A 167 -13.04 16.74 12.35
CA GLU A 167 -13.85 16.00 13.32
C GLU A 167 -13.14 15.79 14.67
N ARG A 168 -11.80 15.85 14.74
CA ARG A 168 -11.07 15.73 16.02
C ARG A 168 -11.07 17.02 16.85
N GLY A 169 -11.40 18.15 16.24
CA GLY A 169 -11.35 19.46 16.88
C GLY A 169 -9.94 19.96 17.22
N PRO A 170 -9.83 21.21 17.69
CA PRO A 170 -8.57 21.77 18.18
C PRO A 170 -8.23 21.18 19.56
N GLY A 171 -7.03 20.60 19.74
CA GLY A 171 -6.65 20.06 21.06
C GLY A 171 -5.57 18.99 21.10
N GLY A 172 -4.71 18.87 20.09
CA GLY A 172 -3.68 17.84 20.04
C GLY A 172 -2.51 18.21 19.12
N ARG A 173 -1.67 17.21 18.80
CA ARG A 173 -0.59 17.36 17.82
C ARG A 173 -1.14 17.81 16.48
N ARG A 174 -0.40 18.66 15.77
CA ARG A 174 -0.83 19.19 14.47
C ARG A 174 -0.83 18.06 13.45
N VAL A 175 -1.93 17.93 12.71
CA VAL A 175 -2.02 17.03 11.55
C VAL A 175 -2.18 17.87 10.30
N ARG A 176 -1.25 17.71 9.36
CA ARG A 176 -1.27 18.40 8.07
C ARG A 176 -1.49 17.39 6.95
N VAL A 177 -2.43 17.67 6.05
CA VAL A 177 -2.67 16.86 4.85
C VAL A 177 -2.00 17.53 3.65
N ALA A 178 -1.12 16.80 2.98
CA ALA A 178 -0.38 17.28 1.82
C ALA A 178 -0.66 16.40 0.60
N ARG A 179 -1.14 17.01 -0.49
CA ARG A 179 -1.36 16.32 -1.75
C ARG A 179 -0.13 16.43 -2.65
N LEU A 180 0.44 15.29 -3.03
CA LEU A 180 1.55 15.15 -3.96
C LEU A 180 1.03 14.67 -5.33
N PRO A 181 1.81 14.81 -6.42
CA PRO A 181 1.45 14.25 -7.71
C PRO A 181 1.23 12.73 -7.64
N GLU A 182 0.14 12.23 -8.22
CA GLU A 182 -0.10 10.79 -8.33
C GLU A 182 0.82 10.19 -9.39
N ARG A 183 1.89 9.54 -8.92
CA ARG A 183 2.77 8.65 -9.70
C ARG A 183 3.18 7.47 -8.83
N PHE A 184 3.54 6.36 -9.46
CA PHE A 184 4.06 5.18 -8.76
C PHE A 184 5.27 5.52 -7.89
N VAL A 185 6.22 6.27 -8.47
CA VAL A 185 7.47 6.66 -7.78
C VAL A 185 7.26 7.63 -6.62
N THR A 186 6.11 8.33 -6.55
CA THR A 186 5.78 9.21 -5.42
C THR A 186 5.68 8.45 -4.10
N GLY A 187 5.33 7.15 -4.15
CA GLY A 187 5.27 6.29 -2.97
C GLY A 187 6.64 5.91 -2.39
N GLU A 188 7.73 6.13 -3.12
CA GLU A 188 9.08 5.88 -2.62
C GLU A 188 9.43 6.89 -1.50
N GLY A 189 10.06 6.43 -0.42
CA GLY A 189 10.22 7.23 0.79
C GLY A 189 11.01 8.53 0.60
N THR A 190 12.07 8.52 -0.22
CA THR A 190 12.85 9.74 -0.51
C THR A 190 12.14 10.65 -1.51
N ALA A 191 11.43 10.09 -2.48
CA ALA A 191 10.59 10.86 -3.40
C ALA A 191 9.48 11.61 -2.66
N MET A 192 8.79 10.93 -1.74
CA MET A 192 7.76 11.52 -0.90
C MET A 192 8.31 12.66 -0.05
N VAL A 193 9.44 12.45 0.64
CA VAL A 193 10.08 13.51 1.44
C VAL A 193 10.52 14.68 0.57
N GLY A 194 11.09 14.42 -0.61
CA GLY A 194 11.47 15.45 -1.57
C GLY A 194 10.28 16.32 -1.98
N GLY A 195 9.16 15.69 -2.34
CA GLY A 195 7.91 16.37 -2.67
C GLY A 195 7.33 17.18 -1.50
N LEU A 196 7.32 16.62 -0.28
CA LEU A 196 6.84 17.32 0.92
C LEU A 196 7.71 18.52 1.31
N ASN A 197 9.01 18.47 0.99
CA ASN A 197 9.94 19.58 1.19
C ASN A 197 9.88 20.63 0.05
N GLY A 198 8.93 20.53 -0.88
CA GLY A 198 8.73 21.46 -1.99
C GLY A 198 9.59 21.20 -3.23
N GLY A 199 10.36 20.11 -3.24
CA GLY A 199 11.13 19.66 -4.39
C GLY A 199 10.32 18.76 -5.33
N ALA A 200 11.00 18.17 -6.32
CA ALA A 200 10.39 17.14 -7.15
C ALA A 200 10.14 15.86 -6.34
N ALA A 201 8.97 15.24 -6.53
CA ALA A 201 8.66 13.91 -6.00
C ALA A 201 9.35 12.83 -6.84
N LEU A 202 10.68 12.75 -6.73
CA LEU A 202 11.53 11.79 -7.43
C LEU A 202 12.49 11.11 -6.45
N PRO A 203 12.77 9.81 -6.63
CA PRO A 203 13.71 9.11 -5.76
C PRO A 203 15.09 9.77 -5.74
N SER A 204 15.73 9.73 -4.59
CA SER A 204 17.08 10.22 -4.40
C SER A 204 18.09 9.09 -4.58
N GLY A 205 19.13 9.32 -5.38
CA GLY A 205 20.29 8.43 -5.45
C GLY A 205 21.17 8.46 -4.20
N ARG A 206 20.96 9.43 -3.29
CA ARG A 206 21.72 9.54 -2.04
C ARG A 206 21.14 8.61 -0.99
N ARG A 207 22.00 7.80 -0.36
CA ARG A 207 21.64 6.87 0.72
C ARG A 207 21.45 7.58 2.07
N VAL A 208 20.60 8.60 2.13
CA VAL A 208 20.24 9.25 3.39
C VAL A 208 18.92 8.64 3.88
N ARG A 209 18.94 8.04 5.06
CA ARG A 209 17.73 7.44 5.63
C ARG A 209 16.83 8.53 6.17
N THR A 210 15.52 8.38 5.97
CA THR A 210 14.53 9.32 6.51
C THR A 210 14.55 9.36 8.03
N SER A 211 14.96 8.28 8.69
CA SER A 211 15.16 8.25 10.15
C SER A 211 16.27 9.18 10.63
N GLU A 212 17.24 9.51 9.78
CA GLU A 212 18.34 10.41 10.12
C GLU A 212 18.02 11.84 9.67
N ARG A 213 17.59 12.01 8.41
CA ARG A 213 17.21 13.30 7.81
C ARG A 213 16.09 13.08 6.79
N GLY A 214 14.88 13.54 7.12
CA GLY A 214 13.68 13.44 6.29
C GLY A 214 13.00 14.79 6.04
N LEU A 215 11.73 14.90 6.45
CA LEU A 215 10.92 16.11 6.33
C LEU A 215 11.63 17.27 7.06
N GLY A 216 11.76 18.43 6.42
CA GLY A 216 12.46 19.59 7.00
C GLY A 216 13.91 19.34 7.42
N GLY A 217 14.54 18.25 6.94
CA GLY A 217 15.89 17.85 7.36
C GLY A 217 16.00 17.23 8.75
N VAL A 218 14.87 16.91 9.41
CA VAL A 218 14.84 16.34 10.76
C VAL A 218 14.61 14.82 10.75
N PRO A 219 14.97 14.07 11.81
CA PRO A 219 14.65 12.64 11.92
C PRO A 219 13.16 12.41 11.70
N THR A 220 12.82 11.58 10.72
CA THR A 220 11.43 11.39 10.28
C THR A 220 11.03 9.92 10.30
N LEU A 221 9.98 9.64 11.06
CA LEU A 221 9.29 8.36 11.00
C LEU A 221 8.30 8.36 9.83
N LEU A 222 8.76 7.91 8.67
CA LEU A 222 7.90 7.70 7.51
C LEU A 222 7.38 6.26 7.51
N SER A 223 6.08 6.01 7.43
CA SER A 223 5.56 4.65 7.24
C SER A 223 4.29 4.63 6.42
N ASN A 224 3.96 3.44 5.91
CA ASN A 224 2.77 3.21 5.12
C ASN A 224 1.49 3.32 5.97
N THR A 225 0.39 3.73 5.34
CA THR A 225 -0.94 3.92 5.96
C THR A 225 -1.39 2.72 6.79
N GLU A 226 -1.42 1.51 6.22
CA GLU A 226 -1.83 0.30 6.96
C GLU A 226 -0.91 0.05 8.16
N THR A 227 0.37 0.40 8.10
CA THR A 227 1.29 0.18 9.23
C THR A 227 0.86 0.96 10.47
N TYR A 228 0.41 2.21 10.29
CA TYR A 228 -0.12 3.01 11.39
C TYR A 228 -1.48 2.48 11.86
N ALA A 229 -2.37 2.09 10.95
CA ALA A 229 -3.65 1.51 11.33
C ALA A 229 -3.47 0.22 12.19
N GLN A 230 -2.53 -0.64 11.81
CA GLN A 230 -2.16 -1.84 12.59
C GLN A 230 -1.62 -1.49 13.97
N LEU A 231 -0.76 -0.45 14.07
CA LEU A 231 -0.27 0.04 15.36
C LEU A 231 -1.43 0.53 16.25
N ALA A 232 -2.43 1.21 15.67
CA ALA A 232 -3.58 1.72 16.40
C ALA A 232 -4.50 0.62 16.92
N VAL A 233 -4.66 -0.48 16.16
CA VAL A 233 -5.38 -1.68 16.60
C VAL A 233 -4.60 -2.37 17.71
N ALA A 234 -3.31 -2.63 17.50
CA ALA A 234 -2.47 -3.31 18.47
C ALA A 234 -2.38 -2.57 19.81
N ALA A 235 -2.32 -1.23 19.78
CA ALA A 235 -2.29 -0.42 20.99
C ALA A 235 -3.57 -0.58 21.85
N ARG A 236 -4.71 -0.88 21.23
CA ARG A 236 -5.97 -1.10 21.95
C ARG A 236 -6.13 -2.52 22.46
N MET A 237 -5.71 -3.48 21.66
CA MET A 237 -5.85 -4.91 21.97
C MET A 237 -4.75 -5.39 22.93
N GLY A 238 -3.57 -4.76 22.90
CA GLY A 238 -2.36 -5.32 23.47
C GLY A 238 -1.80 -6.48 22.64
N ALA A 239 -0.54 -6.82 22.90
CA ALA A 239 0.17 -7.85 22.14
C ALA A 239 -0.50 -9.24 22.20
N PRO A 240 -0.97 -9.75 23.35
CA PRO A 240 -1.57 -11.09 23.43
C PRO A 240 -2.79 -11.25 22.50
N ASP A 241 -3.76 -10.34 22.57
CA ASP A 241 -4.98 -10.41 21.78
C ASP A 241 -4.72 -10.10 20.31
N TYR A 242 -3.77 -9.19 20.02
CA TYR A 242 -3.33 -8.98 18.64
C TYR A 242 -2.73 -10.27 18.07
N ARG A 243 -1.92 -11.01 18.84
CA ARG A 243 -1.31 -12.28 18.40
C ARG A 243 -2.28 -13.45 18.32
N ALA A 244 -3.50 -13.32 18.84
CA ALA A 244 -4.52 -14.37 18.77
C ALA A 244 -5.09 -14.59 17.35
N ALA A 245 -4.84 -13.68 16.40
CA ALA A 245 -5.14 -13.92 14.98
C ALA A 245 -3.86 -14.11 14.18
N GLY A 246 -4.00 -14.81 13.06
CA GLY A 246 -2.89 -15.08 12.15
C GLY A 246 -1.96 -16.19 12.63
N LEU A 247 -0.83 -16.33 11.95
CA LEU A 247 0.20 -17.30 12.31
C LEU A 247 1.01 -16.83 13.52
N PRO A 248 1.48 -17.74 14.40
CA PRO A 248 2.37 -17.38 15.51
C PRO A 248 3.66 -16.67 15.06
N SER A 249 4.14 -16.98 13.85
CA SER A 249 5.33 -16.39 13.23
C SER A 249 5.08 -15.08 12.49
N GLU A 250 3.81 -14.75 12.21
CA GLU A 250 3.41 -13.50 11.56
C GLU A 250 2.03 -13.06 12.08
N PRO A 251 1.93 -12.61 13.34
CA PRO A 251 0.65 -12.39 13.99
C PRO A 251 -0.15 -11.24 13.38
N GLY A 252 -1.46 -11.32 13.56
CA GLY A 252 -2.44 -10.34 13.14
C GLY A 252 -3.05 -10.61 11.76
N THR A 253 -3.78 -9.60 11.28
CA THR A 253 -4.40 -9.58 9.95
C THR A 253 -3.54 -8.79 8.97
N VAL A 254 -3.85 -8.91 7.68
CA VAL A 254 -3.28 -8.10 6.60
C VAL A 254 -4.40 -7.68 5.65
N LEU A 255 -4.26 -6.50 5.03
CA LEU A 255 -5.12 -6.11 3.91
C LEU A 255 -4.53 -6.57 2.58
N LEU A 256 -5.35 -7.21 1.76
CA LEU A 256 -5.03 -7.59 0.39
C LEU A 256 -5.91 -6.80 -0.58
N THR A 257 -5.34 -6.31 -1.67
CA THR A 257 -6.13 -5.84 -2.82
C THR A 257 -6.20 -6.96 -3.85
N VAL A 258 -7.39 -7.50 -4.06
CA VAL A 258 -7.65 -8.61 -4.98
C VAL A 258 -8.21 -8.05 -6.29
N ALA A 259 -7.59 -8.45 -7.40
CA ALA A 259 -7.95 -8.07 -8.77
C ALA A 259 -8.01 -6.55 -9.04
N GLY A 260 -7.41 -5.72 -8.18
CA GLY A 260 -7.53 -4.26 -8.25
C GLY A 260 -8.95 -3.75 -8.02
N GLN A 261 -9.80 -4.50 -7.30
CA GLN A 261 -11.21 -4.19 -7.10
C GLN A 261 -11.64 -4.24 -5.64
N THR A 262 -11.25 -5.32 -4.93
CA THR A 262 -11.73 -5.60 -3.57
C THR A 262 -10.56 -5.58 -2.61
N VAL A 263 -10.71 -4.85 -1.50
CA VAL A 263 -9.80 -4.88 -0.37
C VAL A 263 -10.34 -5.86 0.66
N VAL A 264 -9.58 -6.91 0.94
CA VAL A 264 -9.95 -7.94 1.92
C VAL A 264 -9.01 -7.91 3.11
N GLU A 265 -9.58 -7.83 4.31
CA GLU A 265 -8.85 -8.11 5.54
C GLU A 265 -8.83 -9.61 5.80
N THR A 266 -7.65 -10.19 6.04
CA THR A 266 -7.53 -11.62 6.35
C THR A 266 -6.44 -11.90 7.38
N PRO A 267 -6.63 -12.86 8.30
CA PRO A 267 -5.56 -13.39 9.13
C PRO A 267 -4.44 -13.95 8.24
N THR A 268 -3.20 -13.77 8.67
CA THR A 268 -2.09 -14.48 8.00
C THR A 268 -2.24 -15.98 8.18
N GLY A 269 -1.74 -16.77 7.21
CA GLY A 269 -1.95 -18.21 7.16
C GLY A 269 -3.28 -18.64 6.56
N THR A 270 -4.15 -17.69 6.17
CA THR A 270 -5.34 -18.02 5.38
C THR A 270 -4.93 -18.46 3.98
N SER A 271 -5.56 -19.51 3.44
CA SER A 271 -5.31 -19.98 2.07
C SER A 271 -5.54 -18.86 1.05
N LEU A 272 -4.57 -18.67 0.14
CA LEU A 272 -4.69 -17.69 -0.94
C LEU A 272 -5.87 -18.02 -1.87
N ALA A 273 -6.08 -19.31 -2.18
CA ALA A 273 -7.19 -19.77 -3.00
C ALA A 273 -8.55 -19.42 -2.37
N TYR A 274 -8.68 -19.60 -1.05
CA TYR A 274 -9.90 -19.23 -0.33
C TYR A 274 -10.19 -17.73 -0.41
N VAL A 275 -9.17 -16.88 -0.27
CA VAL A 275 -9.33 -15.42 -0.43
C VAL A 275 -9.76 -15.06 -1.85
N LEU A 276 -9.21 -15.72 -2.87
CA LEU A 276 -9.60 -15.50 -4.27
C LEU A 276 -11.06 -15.88 -4.50
N ASP A 277 -11.49 -17.03 -3.98
CA ASP A 277 -12.87 -17.53 -4.10
C ASP A 277 -13.87 -16.59 -3.41
N LEU A 278 -13.52 -16.09 -2.20
CA LEU A 278 -14.32 -15.09 -1.48
C LEU A 278 -14.53 -13.80 -2.31
N CYS A 279 -13.54 -13.44 -3.13
CA CYS A 279 -13.63 -12.28 -4.03
C CYS A 279 -14.34 -12.58 -5.35
N GLY A 280 -14.90 -13.79 -5.53
CA GLY A 280 -15.51 -14.21 -6.80
C GLY A 280 -14.50 -14.43 -7.93
N THR A 281 -13.22 -14.63 -7.59
CA THR A 281 -12.14 -14.89 -8.54
C THR A 281 -11.64 -16.32 -8.37
N ARG A 282 -10.69 -16.74 -9.21
CA ARG A 282 -10.03 -18.06 -9.11
C ARG A 282 -8.56 -17.89 -9.45
N THR A 283 -7.74 -18.89 -9.14
CA THR A 283 -6.31 -18.90 -9.48
C THR A 283 -6.04 -18.75 -10.98
N GLY A 284 -6.94 -19.26 -11.84
CA GLY A 284 -6.82 -19.18 -13.29
C GLY A 284 -5.49 -19.77 -13.79
N GLN A 285 -4.84 -19.06 -14.71
CA GLN A 285 -3.54 -19.43 -15.28
C GLN A 285 -2.36 -19.14 -14.35
N GLY A 286 -2.59 -18.45 -13.23
CA GLY A 286 -1.55 -18.06 -12.28
C GLY A 286 -1.94 -16.79 -11.54
N VAL A 287 -1.20 -16.44 -10.49
CA VAL A 287 -1.52 -15.29 -9.64
C VAL A 287 -0.28 -14.44 -9.44
N LEU A 288 -0.34 -13.17 -9.83
CA LEU A 288 0.70 -12.20 -9.51
C LEU A 288 0.50 -11.70 -8.08
N VAL A 289 1.49 -11.94 -7.23
CA VAL A 289 1.47 -11.54 -5.82
C VAL A 289 2.59 -10.54 -5.54
N GLY A 290 2.25 -9.52 -4.76
CA GLY A 290 3.20 -8.49 -4.31
C GLY A 290 3.21 -7.22 -5.16
N GLY A 291 2.29 -7.12 -6.13
CA GLY A 291 2.16 -5.98 -7.05
C GLY A 291 2.88 -6.21 -8.37
N TYR A 292 2.94 -5.18 -9.21
CA TYR A 292 3.56 -5.26 -10.54
C TYR A 292 5.07 -5.57 -10.48
N HIS A 293 5.73 -5.23 -9.37
CA HIS A 293 7.12 -5.62 -9.10
C HIS A 293 7.24 -6.96 -8.34
N GLY A 294 6.14 -7.70 -8.23
CA GLY A 294 6.03 -8.97 -7.51
C GLY A 294 6.41 -10.17 -8.36
N ARG A 295 5.77 -11.32 -8.09
CA ARG A 295 6.04 -12.57 -8.81
C ARG A 295 4.76 -13.30 -9.18
N TRP A 296 4.77 -13.89 -10.37
CA TRP A 296 3.77 -14.85 -10.81
C TRP A 296 3.96 -16.20 -10.11
N LEU A 297 2.94 -16.62 -9.37
CA LEU A 297 2.76 -17.98 -8.93
C LEU A 297 2.07 -18.77 -10.03
N ASP A 298 2.58 -19.96 -10.36
CA ASP A 298 1.84 -20.90 -11.18
C ASP A 298 0.55 -21.38 -10.45
N PRO A 299 -0.42 -21.96 -11.15
CA PRO A 299 -1.69 -22.35 -10.53
C PRO A 299 -1.55 -23.34 -9.36
N GLY A 300 -0.56 -24.23 -9.41
CA GLY A 300 -0.28 -25.18 -8.33
C GLY A 300 0.24 -24.48 -7.09
N ALA A 301 1.26 -23.63 -7.27
CA ALA A 301 1.80 -22.80 -6.20
C ALA A 301 0.73 -21.88 -5.59
N ALA A 302 -0.08 -21.23 -6.42
CA ALA A 302 -1.14 -20.34 -5.96
C ALA A 302 -2.23 -21.06 -5.14
N ARG A 303 -2.55 -22.32 -5.47
CA ARG A 303 -3.49 -23.15 -4.70
C ARG A 303 -2.92 -23.61 -3.36
N SER A 304 -1.61 -23.86 -3.30
CA SER A 304 -0.92 -24.34 -2.10
C SER A 304 -0.42 -23.23 -1.18
N ALA A 305 -0.38 -21.98 -1.66
CA ALA A 305 0.13 -20.85 -0.91
C ALA A 305 -0.87 -20.35 0.14
N ASP A 306 -0.33 -19.93 1.27
CA ASP A 306 -1.05 -19.20 2.31
C ASP A 306 -0.63 -17.73 2.30
N VAL A 307 -1.52 -16.87 2.76
CA VAL A 307 -1.26 -15.44 2.93
C VAL A 307 -0.30 -15.24 4.11
N SER A 308 0.99 -15.33 3.85
CA SER A 308 2.06 -14.97 4.79
C SER A 308 3.37 -14.74 4.05
N ARG A 309 4.30 -14.00 4.65
CA ARG A 309 5.64 -13.80 4.06
C ARG A 309 6.39 -15.12 3.95
N GLY A 310 6.28 -15.97 4.97
CA GLY A 310 6.95 -17.27 5.01
C GLY A 310 6.49 -18.20 3.89
N SER A 311 5.18 -18.38 3.74
CA SER A 311 4.61 -19.25 2.70
C SER A 311 4.91 -18.72 1.29
N LEU A 312 4.70 -17.42 1.04
CA LEU A 312 4.99 -16.84 -0.28
C LEU A 312 6.48 -16.87 -0.64
N SER A 313 7.37 -16.67 0.35
CA SER A 313 8.81 -16.78 0.13
C SER A 313 9.25 -18.20 -0.26
N ALA A 314 8.55 -19.24 0.19
CA ALA A 314 8.85 -20.62 -0.19
C ALA A 314 8.62 -20.87 -1.70
N PHE A 315 7.75 -20.08 -2.33
CA PHE A 315 7.53 -20.07 -3.78
C PHE A 315 8.34 -18.98 -4.50
N GLY A 316 9.28 -18.34 -3.80
CA GLY A 316 10.10 -17.25 -4.32
C GLY A 316 9.33 -15.96 -4.62
N ALA A 317 8.11 -15.83 -4.11
CA ALA A 317 7.29 -14.63 -4.18
C ALA A 317 7.42 -13.79 -2.89
N VAL A 318 6.84 -12.59 -2.90
CA VAL A 318 6.79 -11.70 -1.75
C VAL A 318 5.37 -11.19 -1.55
N LEU A 319 4.96 -11.04 -0.28
CA LEU A 319 3.64 -10.47 0.04
C LEU A 319 3.52 -9.01 -0.43
N GLY A 320 4.64 -8.27 -0.41
CA GLY A 320 4.72 -6.91 -0.94
C GLY A 320 3.72 -5.97 -0.30
N ALA A 321 3.05 -5.17 -1.15
CA ALA A 321 1.99 -4.25 -0.74
C ALA A 321 0.61 -4.92 -0.64
N GLY A 322 0.53 -6.25 -0.62
CA GLY A 322 -0.74 -6.99 -0.52
C GLY A 322 -1.56 -7.03 -1.81
N ALA A 323 -0.99 -6.67 -2.96
CA ALA A 323 -1.66 -6.84 -4.24
C ALA A 323 -1.67 -8.31 -4.69
N VAL A 324 -2.84 -8.80 -5.06
CA VAL A 324 -3.11 -10.16 -5.53
C VAL A 324 -3.91 -10.07 -6.84
N LEU A 325 -3.30 -10.48 -7.93
CA LEU A 325 -3.84 -10.35 -9.29
C LEU A 325 -3.92 -11.74 -9.94
N PRO A 326 -5.08 -12.42 -9.88
CA PRO A 326 -5.29 -13.64 -10.63
C PRO A 326 -5.30 -13.35 -12.14
N LEU A 327 -4.74 -14.26 -12.92
CA LEU A 327 -4.77 -14.23 -14.39
C LEU A 327 -5.91 -15.10 -14.90
N PRO A 328 -6.98 -14.52 -15.47
CA PRO A 328 -8.11 -15.28 -15.99
C PRO A 328 -7.72 -16.22 -17.14
N GLU A 329 -8.48 -17.30 -17.33
CA GLU A 329 -8.23 -18.32 -18.39
C GLU A 329 -8.34 -17.77 -19.82
N ASP A 330 -9.10 -16.70 -20.01
CA ASP A 330 -9.33 -16.06 -21.31
C ASP A 330 -8.35 -14.91 -21.60
N THR A 331 -7.36 -14.69 -20.71
CA THR A 331 -6.38 -13.60 -20.83
C THR A 331 -5.04 -14.14 -21.33
N CYS A 332 -4.45 -13.49 -22.34
CA CYS A 332 -3.11 -13.84 -22.81
C CYS A 332 -2.05 -13.47 -21.75
N PRO A 333 -1.26 -14.43 -21.21
CA PRO A 333 -0.23 -14.13 -20.22
C PRO A 333 0.83 -13.15 -20.74
N ALA A 334 1.30 -13.33 -21.98
CA ALA A 334 2.28 -12.44 -22.60
C ALA A 334 1.73 -11.03 -22.77
N GLY A 335 0.46 -10.90 -23.18
CA GLY A 335 -0.21 -9.61 -23.31
C GLY A 335 -0.35 -8.88 -21.97
N GLU A 336 -0.60 -9.60 -20.89
CA GLU A 336 -0.64 -9.03 -19.53
C GLU A 336 0.75 -8.55 -19.08
N VAL A 337 1.80 -9.33 -19.33
CA VAL A 337 3.19 -8.91 -19.06
C VAL A 337 3.58 -7.68 -19.88
N ALA A 338 3.20 -7.62 -21.16
CA ALA A 338 3.41 -6.45 -22.01
C ALA A 338 2.72 -5.21 -21.44
N ARG A 339 1.45 -5.36 -21.03
CA ARG A 339 0.65 -4.29 -20.41
C ARG A 339 1.29 -3.74 -19.12
N VAL A 340 1.69 -4.63 -18.21
CA VAL A 340 2.37 -4.26 -16.95
C VAL A 340 3.70 -3.57 -17.24
N THR A 341 4.51 -4.13 -18.14
CA THR A 341 5.80 -3.54 -18.54
C THR A 341 5.60 -2.14 -19.13
N ARG A 342 4.58 -1.95 -19.97
CA ARG A 342 4.26 -0.66 -20.57
C ARG A 342 3.80 0.36 -19.53
N TRP A 343 3.01 -0.07 -18.55
CA TRP A 343 2.65 0.78 -17.43
C TRP A 343 3.90 1.20 -16.62
N MET A 344 4.78 0.26 -16.27
CA MET A 344 6.03 0.59 -15.56
C MET A 344 6.92 1.58 -16.34
N ALA A 345 7.00 1.44 -17.67
CA ALA A 345 7.75 2.36 -18.52
C ALA A 345 7.22 3.80 -18.43
N LYS A 346 5.89 3.98 -18.34
CA LYS A 346 5.24 5.29 -18.17
C LYS A 346 5.44 5.89 -16.79
N GLU A 347 5.61 5.04 -15.78
CA GLU A 347 5.84 5.41 -14.39
C GLU A 347 7.32 5.64 -14.04
N SER A 348 8.20 5.67 -15.05
CA SER A 348 9.62 5.94 -14.87
C SER A 348 9.89 7.25 -14.13
N ALA A 349 10.83 7.22 -13.17
CA ALA A 349 11.36 8.43 -12.54
C ALA A 349 12.19 9.31 -13.50
N GLY A 350 12.56 8.80 -14.68
CA GLY A 350 13.37 9.55 -15.65
C GLY A 350 14.87 9.63 -15.32
N GLN A 351 15.35 8.91 -14.30
CA GLN A 351 16.68 9.15 -13.71
C GLN A 351 17.78 8.18 -14.14
N CYS A 352 17.46 6.96 -14.56
CA CYS A 352 18.47 5.95 -14.93
C CYS A 352 18.25 5.41 -16.35
N GLY A 353 19.35 5.14 -17.07
CA GLY A 353 19.33 4.66 -18.44
C GLY A 353 18.44 3.42 -18.66
N PRO A 354 18.52 2.37 -17.82
CA PRO A 354 17.65 1.20 -17.95
C PRO A 354 16.16 1.52 -17.80
N CYS A 355 15.77 2.43 -16.91
CA CYS A 355 14.37 2.80 -16.73
C CYS A 355 13.87 3.70 -17.87
N VAL A 356 14.70 4.64 -18.33
CA VAL A 356 14.33 5.62 -19.38
C VAL A 356 14.31 5.00 -20.77
N ARG A 357 15.22 4.08 -21.08
CA ARG A 357 15.35 3.48 -22.42
C ARG A 357 15.03 1.98 -22.44
N GLY A 358 15.40 1.25 -21.39
CA GLY A 358 15.24 -0.20 -21.31
C GLY A 358 13.78 -0.63 -21.12
N LEU A 359 13.04 -0.07 -20.16
CA LEU A 359 11.63 -0.41 -19.95
C LEU A 359 10.75 -0.08 -21.18
N PRO A 360 10.93 1.08 -21.86
CA PRO A 360 10.27 1.32 -23.13
C PRO A 360 10.60 0.26 -24.19
N GLY A 361 11.89 0.01 -24.44
CA GLY A 361 12.29 -0.99 -25.44
C GLY A 361 11.79 -2.40 -25.13
N LEU A 362 11.80 -2.81 -23.86
CA LEU A 362 11.29 -4.12 -23.44
C LEU A 362 9.79 -4.27 -23.69
N ALA A 363 9.00 -3.25 -23.37
CA ALA A 363 7.57 -3.34 -23.63
C ALA A 363 7.24 -3.27 -25.13
N ASP A 364 8.03 -2.59 -25.96
CA ASP A 364 7.86 -2.62 -27.41
C ASP A 364 8.08 -4.05 -27.95
N VAL A 365 9.17 -4.73 -27.51
CA VAL A 365 9.45 -6.12 -27.88
C VAL A 365 8.36 -7.09 -27.43
N LEU A 366 7.79 -6.90 -26.24
CA LEU A 366 6.72 -7.74 -25.72
C LEU A 366 5.37 -7.51 -26.41
N GLU A 367 5.10 -6.31 -26.92
CA GLU A 367 3.87 -5.99 -27.66
C GLU A 367 3.90 -6.56 -29.09
N ASP A 368 5.10 -6.72 -29.67
CA ASP A 368 5.30 -7.28 -31.01
C ASP A 368 5.33 -8.82 -31.05
N ALA A 369 5.45 -9.49 -29.90
CA ALA A 369 5.56 -10.94 -29.75
C ALA A 369 4.21 -11.68 -29.75
#